data_AF-A0A6I0E245-F1
#
_entry.id   AF-A0A6I0E245-F1
#
_cell.length_a   1.000
_cell.length_b   1.000
_cell.length_c   1.000
_cell.angle_alpha   90.00
_cell.angle_beta   90.00
_cell.angle_gamma   90.00
#
_symmetry.space_group_name_H-M   'P 1'
#
loop_
_entity.id
_entity.type
_entity.pdbx_description
1 polymer ?
#
loop_
_entity_poly.entity_id
_entity_poly.type
_entity_poly.pdbx_seq_one_letter_code
_entity_poly.pdbx_strand_id
1 'polypeptide(L)'
;MKIISVTLISMLLVTGCNNGNKTKSEVNNVDNAFTNDLKHRTFKYFWDTVDTLTWQTPDRYPTKSFTSVAATGFGLTTYIVGVNNNYITREQAAERVLKTLTWLKNSKQGSEESGVTGYKGFYYHFLTYDQGFRYKNVELSTIDTSWLIAGILSCQTFFDKDNEQENQIREIADFLYRRVEWDWAMNGHEVMTMGWHPESGFINAKYDGYSEAMMLYILGLASPTHPISDNTWDAWCSTYIWKNFYGYKYINFEPLFGHQYSHMYIDFRGIQDDFVREKGIDYFENSRRATLANRNYCIENPQNFVAYSDSIWGLTACDGPADTAMIINGNKVQF
;
A
#
# COMPACT_ATOMS: atom_id res chain seq x y z
N MET A 1 -42.92 65.12 -50.63
CA MET A 1 -43.25 63.69 -50.37
C MET A 1 -42.07 62.82 -50.78
N LYS A 2 -41.19 62.49 -49.82
CA LYS A 2 -40.44 61.22 -49.76
C LYS A 2 -39.68 61.22 -48.44
N ILE A 3 -39.95 60.16 -47.69
CA ILE A 3 -39.61 59.94 -46.30
C ILE A 3 -38.14 59.51 -46.20
N ILE A 4 -37.46 60.07 -45.21
CA ILE A 4 -36.13 59.71 -44.73
C ILE A 4 -36.20 58.30 -44.15
N SER A 5 -35.33 57.40 -44.60
CA SER A 5 -35.11 56.11 -43.92
C SER A 5 -33.62 56.01 -43.58
N VAL A 6 -33.30 56.37 -42.33
CA VAL A 6 -32.01 56.15 -41.69
C VAL A 6 -32.03 54.73 -41.15
N THR A 7 -31.16 53.86 -41.69
CA THR A 7 -30.98 52.49 -41.19
C THR A 7 -30.06 52.53 -39.98
N LEU A 8 -30.62 52.19 -38.81
CA LEU A 8 -29.90 51.95 -37.57
C LEU A 8 -29.10 50.63 -37.72
N ILE A 9 -27.78 50.68 -37.64
CA ILE A 9 -26.91 49.51 -37.49
C ILE A 9 -26.67 49.31 -35.99
N SER A 10 -27.35 48.33 -35.41
CA SER A 10 -27.09 47.81 -34.06
C SER A 10 -25.93 46.81 -34.11
N MET A 11 -24.74 47.25 -33.71
CA MET A 11 -23.58 46.38 -33.56
C MET A 11 -23.64 45.70 -32.19
N LEU A 12 -24.07 44.43 -32.16
CA LEU A 12 -23.99 43.55 -30.99
C LEU A 12 -22.53 43.24 -30.68
N LEU A 13 -22.06 43.62 -29.50
CA LEU A 13 -20.83 43.13 -28.88
C LEU A 13 -21.05 41.67 -28.46
N VAL A 14 -20.53 40.73 -29.26
CA VAL A 14 -20.36 39.33 -28.85
C VAL A 14 -19.05 39.24 -28.08
N THR A 15 -19.14 39.16 -26.75
CA THR A 15 -18.01 38.73 -25.91
C THR A 15 -17.78 37.23 -26.15
N GLY A 16 -16.77 36.91 -26.96
CA GLY A 16 -16.35 35.54 -27.19
C GLY A 16 -15.87 34.88 -25.90
N CYS A 17 -16.51 33.76 -25.52
CA CYS A 17 -15.91 32.81 -24.59
C CYS A 17 -14.72 32.18 -25.30
N ASN A 18 -13.52 32.66 -24.98
CA ASN A 18 -12.28 32.08 -25.46
C ASN A 18 -12.05 30.76 -24.70
N ASN A 19 -12.56 29.65 -25.26
CA ASN A 19 -12.12 28.30 -24.86
C ASN A 19 -10.66 28.15 -25.33
N GLY A 20 -9.75 28.74 -24.55
CA GLY A 20 -8.32 28.63 -24.77
C GLY A 20 -7.92 27.16 -24.63
N ASN A 21 -7.49 26.56 -25.75
CA ASN A 21 -6.67 25.36 -25.74
C ASN A 21 -5.44 25.65 -24.87
N LYS A 22 -5.46 25.15 -23.63
CA LYS A 22 -4.29 25.20 -22.75
C LYS A 22 -3.12 24.56 -23.49
N THR A 23 -2.00 25.26 -23.51
CA THR A 23 -0.79 24.74 -24.15
C THR A 23 -0.27 23.52 -23.38
N LYS A 24 0.41 22.59 -24.05
CA LYS A 24 0.97 21.37 -23.42
C LYS A 24 1.83 21.69 -22.18
N SER A 25 2.50 22.84 -22.15
CA SER A 25 3.25 23.33 -20.99
C SER A 25 2.37 23.76 -19.81
N GLU A 26 1.22 24.36 -20.06
CA GLU A 26 0.27 24.75 -19.00
C GLU A 26 -0.45 23.54 -18.41
N VAL A 27 -0.79 22.54 -19.24
CA VAL A 27 -1.35 21.26 -18.77
C VAL A 27 -0.30 20.53 -17.91
N ASN A 28 0.94 20.41 -18.39
CA ASN A 28 2.03 19.80 -17.62
C ASN A 28 2.30 20.54 -16.28
N ASN A 29 2.16 21.86 -16.24
CA ASN A 29 2.37 22.64 -15.01
C ASN A 29 1.22 22.49 -13.99
N VAL A 30 -0.04 22.41 -14.45
CA VAL A 30 -1.20 22.17 -13.58
C VAL A 30 -1.19 20.74 -13.01
N ASP A 31 -0.85 19.76 -13.85
CA ASP A 31 -0.72 18.36 -13.42
C ASP A 31 0.39 18.21 -12.37
N ASN A 32 1.53 18.90 -12.58
CA ASN A 32 2.62 18.93 -11.60
C ASN A 32 2.21 19.59 -10.27
N ALA A 33 1.43 20.68 -10.30
CA ALA A 33 0.98 21.37 -9.10
C ALA A 33 0.02 20.49 -8.27
N PHE A 34 -0.95 19.86 -8.93
CA PHE A 34 -1.89 18.93 -8.28
C PHE A 34 -1.17 17.72 -7.69
N THR A 35 -0.33 17.04 -8.47
CA THR A 35 0.40 15.86 -7.98
C THR A 35 1.36 16.21 -6.83
N ASN A 36 1.98 17.39 -6.86
CA ASN A 36 2.85 17.83 -5.76
C ASN A 36 2.06 18.16 -4.49
N ASP A 37 0.90 18.82 -4.58
CA ASP A 37 0.05 19.07 -3.42
C ASP A 37 -0.51 17.76 -2.83
N LEU A 38 -1.00 16.86 -3.68
CA LEU A 38 -1.48 15.53 -3.27
C LEU A 38 -0.38 14.77 -2.52
N LYS A 39 0.80 14.62 -3.13
CA LYS A 39 1.97 13.94 -2.54
C LYS A 39 2.36 14.56 -1.19
N HIS A 40 2.40 15.89 -1.10
CA HIS A 40 2.76 16.57 0.15
C HIS A 40 1.71 16.35 1.25
N ARG A 41 0.42 16.46 0.94
CA ARG A 41 -0.65 16.20 1.92
C ARG A 41 -0.68 14.75 2.38
N THR A 42 -0.45 13.80 1.48
CA THR A 42 -0.31 12.38 1.84
C THR A 42 0.91 12.16 2.74
N PHE A 43 2.05 12.79 2.45
CA PHE A 43 3.22 12.74 3.34
C PHE A 43 2.89 13.27 4.75
N LYS A 44 2.12 14.36 4.86
CA LYS A 44 1.74 14.93 6.16
C LYS A 44 0.97 13.97 7.05
N TYR A 45 0.19 13.04 6.49
CA TYR A 45 -0.43 11.98 7.29
C TYR A 45 0.63 11.17 8.05
N PHE A 46 1.65 10.67 7.37
CA PHE A 46 2.71 9.85 7.98
C PHE A 46 3.69 10.66 8.85
N TRP A 47 3.78 11.98 8.64
CA TRP A 47 4.67 12.84 9.41
C TRP A 47 4.01 13.39 10.69
N ASP A 48 2.81 13.96 10.54
CA ASP A 48 2.13 14.74 11.58
C ASP A 48 1.27 13.90 12.53
N THR A 49 0.79 12.72 12.11
CA THR A 49 -0.23 11.96 12.86
C THR A 49 0.30 10.79 13.69
N VAL A 50 1.61 10.51 13.59
CA VAL A 50 2.27 9.40 14.29
C VAL A 50 2.18 9.56 15.80
N ASP A 51 2.00 8.44 16.50
CA ASP A 51 2.03 8.42 17.96
C ASP A 51 3.41 8.80 18.50
N THR A 52 3.52 9.78 19.40
CA THR A 52 4.83 10.27 19.85
C THR A 52 5.47 9.43 20.94
N LEU A 53 4.74 8.48 21.52
CA LEU A 53 5.26 7.54 22.53
C LEU A 53 5.86 6.29 21.87
N THR A 54 5.18 5.74 20.87
CA THR A 54 5.57 4.50 20.19
C THR A 54 6.16 4.71 18.79
N TRP A 55 5.99 5.91 18.22
CA TRP A 55 6.35 6.27 16.85
C TRP A 55 5.66 5.41 15.77
N GLN A 56 4.56 4.74 16.13
CA GLN A 56 3.75 3.96 15.20
C GLN A 56 2.72 4.83 14.48
N THR A 57 2.44 4.49 13.23
CA THR A 57 1.48 5.21 12.40
C THR A 57 0.05 4.77 12.74
N PRO A 58 -0.90 5.71 12.93
CA PRO A 58 -2.30 5.37 13.09
C PRO A 58 -2.80 4.53 11.92
N ASP A 59 -3.73 3.60 12.15
CA ASP A 59 -4.38 2.89 11.04
C ASP A 59 -5.32 3.82 10.26
N ARG A 60 -5.97 4.75 10.97
CA ARG A 60 -6.92 5.70 10.39
C ARG A 60 -6.89 7.07 11.06
N TYR A 61 -7.35 8.07 10.33
CA TYR A 61 -7.46 9.44 10.82
C TYR A 61 -8.78 10.07 10.35
N PRO A 62 -9.46 10.91 11.17
CA PRO A 62 -9.04 11.44 12.48
C PRO A 62 -9.40 10.56 13.69
N THR A 63 -10.10 9.46 13.49
CA THR A 63 -10.53 8.60 14.60
C THR A 63 -9.35 7.84 15.21
N LYS A 64 -8.91 8.26 16.40
CA LYS A 64 -7.81 7.66 17.17
C LYS A 64 -8.21 6.29 17.75
N SER A 65 -8.11 5.23 16.93
CA SER A 65 -8.55 3.86 17.30
C SER A 65 -7.38 3.00 17.77
N PHE A 66 -6.40 2.79 16.90
CA PHE A 66 -5.19 2.00 17.10
C PHE A 66 -4.16 2.39 16.02
N THR A 67 -2.94 1.89 16.17
CA THR A 67 -1.86 2.01 15.19
C THR A 67 -1.73 0.71 14.40
N SER A 68 -1.22 0.79 13.16
CA SER A 68 -1.06 -0.36 12.26
C SER A 68 0.42 -0.53 11.91
N VAL A 69 0.92 -1.76 12.03
CA VAL A 69 2.34 -2.04 11.75
C VAL A 69 2.65 -1.98 10.25
N ALA A 70 1.68 -2.34 9.39
CA ALA A 70 1.77 -2.11 7.96
C ALA A 70 1.83 -0.60 7.63
N ALA A 71 0.95 0.20 8.25
CA ALA A 71 0.96 1.65 8.08
C ALA A 71 2.29 2.29 8.54
N THR A 72 2.90 1.76 9.61
CA THR A 72 4.25 2.16 10.04
C THR A 72 5.29 1.84 8.97
N GLY A 73 5.25 0.64 8.37
CA GLY A 73 6.13 0.25 7.25
C GLY A 73 6.05 1.19 6.04
N PHE A 74 4.83 1.49 5.60
CA PHE A 74 4.61 2.50 4.55
C PHE A 74 5.10 3.88 4.99
N GLY A 75 4.85 4.27 6.23
CA GLY A 75 5.31 5.53 6.83
C GLY A 75 6.82 5.71 6.77
N LEU A 76 7.59 4.70 7.18
CA LEU A 76 9.05 4.69 7.09
C LEU A 76 9.54 4.97 5.66
N THR A 77 8.87 4.37 4.67
CA THR A 77 9.17 4.59 3.25
C THR A 77 8.84 6.03 2.82
N THR A 78 7.75 6.61 3.34
CA THR A 78 7.37 7.99 3.00
C THR A 78 8.35 9.04 3.54
N TYR A 79 9.12 8.73 4.59
CA TYR A 79 10.15 9.66 5.08
C TYR A 79 11.27 9.86 4.06
N ILE A 80 11.63 8.81 3.32
CA ILE A 80 12.58 8.88 2.19
C ILE A 80 12.02 9.79 1.09
N VAL A 81 10.72 9.64 0.77
CA VAL A 81 10.03 10.52 -0.17
C VAL A 81 10.05 11.97 0.32
N GLY A 82 9.83 12.21 1.62
CA GLY A 82 9.90 13.53 2.25
C GLY A 82 11.26 14.20 2.09
N VAL A 83 12.35 13.46 2.30
CA VAL A 83 13.73 13.95 2.08
C VAL A 83 13.95 14.31 0.61
N ASN A 84 13.62 13.39 -0.31
CA ASN A 84 13.83 13.61 -1.75
C ASN A 84 13.00 14.76 -2.33
N ASN A 85 11.91 15.15 -1.66
CA ASN A 85 11.05 16.27 -2.05
C ASN A 85 11.26 17.53 -1.18
N ASN A 86 12.27 17.55 -0.31
CA ASN A 86 12.58 18.66 0.59
C ASN A 86 11.42 19.07 1.53
N TYR A 87 10.56 18.12 1.92
CA TYR A 87 9.50 18.35 2.93
C TYR A 87 10.09 18.34 4.34
N ILE A 88 11.13 17.55 4.54
CA ILE A 88 11.91 17.42 5.78
C ILE A 88 13.39 17.27 5.43
N THR A 89 14.29 17.56 6.37
CA THR A 89 15.71 17.27 6.18
C THR A 89 16.01 15.79 6.36
N ARG A 90 17.16 15.34 5.85
CA ARG A 90 17.61 13.95 6.05
C ARG A 90 17.84 13.65 7.53
N GLU A 91 18.34 14.61 8.29
CA GLU A 91 18.59 14.49 9.72
C GLU A 91 17.27 14.33 10.51
N GLN A 92 16.24 15.10 10.16
CA GLN A 92 14.90 14.94 10.74
C GLN A 92 14.30 13.56 10.42
N ALA A 93 14.48 13.09 9.18
CA ALA A 93 14.03 11.76 8.78
C ALA A 93 14.78 10.66 9.54
N ALA A 94 16.12 10.75 9.63
CA ALA A 94 16.94 9.81 10.38
C ALA A 94 16.56 9.78 11.87
N GLU A 95 16.23 10.92 12.46
CA GLU A 95 15.79 11.00 13.86
C GLU A 95 14.47 10.26 14.07
N ARG A 96 13.49 10.50 13.20
CA ARG A 96 12.19 9.82 13.24
C ARG A 96 12.34 8.32 13.04
N VAL A 97 13.13 7.90 12.06
CA VAL A 97 13.38 6.48 11.76
C VAL A 97 14.05 5.82 12.96
N LEU A 98 15.14 6.38 13.48
CA LEU A 98 15.86 5.79 14.61
C LEU A 98 14.97 5.64 15.85
N LYS A 99 14.12 6.63 16.15
CA LYS A 99 13.12 6.54 17.23
C LYS A 99 12.15 5.38 17.03
N THR A 100 11.62 5.24 15.81
CA THR A 100 10.69 4.16 15.45
C THR A 100 11.35 2.78 15.57
N LEU A 101 12.53 2.60 14.99
CA LEU A 101 13.26 1.34 15.00
C LEU A 101 13.73 0.95 16.41
N THR A 102 14.21 1.93 17.19
CA THR A 102 14.64 1.68 18.57
C THR A 102 13.46 1.24 19.45
N TRP A 103 12.29 1.86 19.28
CA TRP A 103 11.09 1.42 19.97
C TRP A 103 10.70 -0.01 19.58
N LEU A 104 10.66 -0.32 18.27
CA LEU A 104 10.35 -1.67 17.76
C LEU A 104 11.32 -2.73 18.27
N LYS A 105 12.62 -2.42 18.32
CA LYS A 105 13.67 -3.30 18.86
C LYS A 105 13.45 -3.63 20.33
N ASN A 106 13.06 -2.63 21.12
CA ASN A 106 12.90 -2.76 22.58
C ASN A 106 11.49 -3.18 23.00
N SER A 107 10.53 -3.22 22.07
CA SER A 107 9.15 -3.64 22.35
C SER A 107 9.08 -5.08 22.87
N LYS A 108 8.13 -5.35 23.77
CA LYS A 108 8.03 -6.66 24.41
C LYS A 108 7.49 -7.69 23.40
N GLN A 109 8.23 -8.76 23.18
CA GLN A 109 7.74 -9.94 22.46
C GLN A 109 7.48 -11.12 23.39
N GLY A 110 6.45 -11.90 23.11
CA GLY A 110 6.09 -13.05 23.92
C GLY A 110 4.79 -13.73 23.48
N SER A 111 4.55 -14.92 24.01
CA SER A 111 3.38 -15.74 23.68
C SER A 111 2.15 -15.42 24.55
N GLU A 112 2.23 -14.42 25.41
CA GLU A 112 1.12 -13.99 26.26
C GLU A 112 -0.03 -13.39 25.43
N GLU A 113 -1.27 -13.57 25.87
CA GLU A 113 -2.46 -13.06 25.17
C GLU A 113 -2.51 -11.53 25.08
N SER A 114 -1.89 -10.84 26.03
CA SER A 114 -1.87 -9.38 26.14
C SER A 114 -0.56 -8.86 26.71
N GLY A 115 -0.35 -7.53 26.63
CA GLY A 115 0.84 -6.87 27.15
C GLY A 115 2.11 -7.12 26.34
N VAL A 116 1.98 -7.60 25.11
CA VAL A 116 3.07 -7.86 24.15
C VAL A 116 2.77 -7.18 22.81
N THR A 117 3.82 -6.76 22.11
CA THR A 117 3.77 -6.09 20.80
C THR A 117 3.89 -7.10 19.65
N GLY A 118 4.46 -8.27 19.92
CA GLY A 118 4.64 -9.31 18.91
C GLY A 118 5.16 -10.62 19.50
N TYR A 119 5.48 -11.56 18.63
CA TYR A 119 6.00 -12.87 18.99
C TYR A 119 6.82 -13.39 17.81
N LYS A 120 7.91 -14.13 18.07
CA LYS A 120 8.70 -14.79 17.01
C LYS A 120 9.25 -13.83 15.94
N GLY A 121 9.54 -12.59 16.35
CA GLY A 121 9.97 -11.50 15.50
C GLY A 121 8.85 -10.79 14.74
N PHE A 122 7.70 -11.43 14.56
CA PHE A 122 6.48 -10.84 13.99
C PHE A 122 5.80 -9.88 14.94
N TYR A 123 4.92 -9.04 14.39
CA TYR A 123 4.13 -8.05 15.12
C TYR A 123 2.63 -8.28 14.93
N TYR A 124 1.85 -7.89 15.95
CA TYR A 124 0.39 -7.89 15.82
C TYR A 124 -0.07 -6.82 14.84
N HIS A 125 -1.10 -7.14 14.04
CA HIS A 125 -1.66 -6.27 13.01
C HIS A 125 -1.89 -4.84 13.53
N PHE A 126 -2.60 -4.74 14.66
CA PHE A 126 -2.90 -3.48 15.33
C PHE A 126 -2.33 -3.43 16.74
N LEU A 127 -1.84 -2.24 17.11
CA LEU A 127 -1.27 -1.94 18.42
C LEU A 127 -2.02 -0.79 19.09
N THR A 128 -2.19 -0.87 20.41
CA THR A 128 -2.74 0.22 21.22
C THR A 128 -1.84 1.45 21.13
N TYR A 129 -2.43 2.63 21.25
CA TYR A 129 -1.65 3.83 21.57
C TYR A 129 -0.88 3.66 22.89
N ASP A 130 0.11 4.53 23.09
CA ASP A 130 0.93 4.70 24.29
C ASP A 130 1.88 3.54 24.60
N GLN A 131 1.34 2.33 24.81
CA GLN A 131 2.12 1.14 25.17
C GLN A 131 2.52 0.30 23.97
N GLY A 132 1.79 0.39 22.85
CA GLY A 132 2.02 -0.44 21.67
C GLY A 132 1.86 -1.94 21.93
N PHE A 133 0.85 -2.33 22.71
CA PHE A 133 0.50 -3.74 22.89
C PHE A 133 -0.53 -4.18 21.87
N ARG A 134 -0.64 -5.48 21.63
CA ARG A 134 -1.69 -6.10 20.83
C ARG A 134 -3.05 -5.46 21.12
N TYR A 135 -3.70 -4.96 20.08
CA TYR A 135 -5.03 -4.37 20.20
C TYR A 135 -6.11 -5.45 20.15
N LYS A 136 -6.83 -5.65 21.26
CA LYS A 136 -7.87 -6.70 21.36
C LYS A 136 -7.30 -8.07 20.96
N ASN A 137 -8.02 -8.81 20.12
CA ASN A 137 -7.70 -10.18 19.76
C ASN A 137 -7.13 -10.28 18.34
N VAL A 138 -6.60 -9.19 17.76
CA VAL A 138 -6.03 -9.21 16.40
C VAL A 138 -4.90 -10.23 16.30
N GLU A 139 -4.70 -10.77 15.12
CA GLU A 139 -3.68 -11.75 14.81
C GLU A 139 -2.28 -11.15 14.84
N LEU A 140 -1.32 -12.00 15.20
CA LEU A 140 0.07 -11.80 14.85
C LEU A 140 0.16 -11.97 13.33
N SER A 141 0.34 -10.87 12.60
CA SER A 141 0.11 -10.81 11.16
C SER A 141 1.41 -10.98 10.40
N THR A 142 1.44 -11.99 9.52
CA THR A 142 2.64 -12.27 8.70
C THR A 142 2.80 -11.22 7.58
N ILE A 143 1.70 -10.80 6.95
CA ILE A 143 1.75 -9.80 5.88
C ILE A 143 2.05 -8.39 6.40
N ASP A 144 1.48 -7.98 7.54
CA ASP A 144 1.71 -6.62 8.05
C ASP A 144 3.12 -6.48 8.61
N THR A 145 3.65 -7.56 9.21
CA THR A 145 5.08 -7.64 9.53
C THR A 145 5.92 -7.50 8.26
N SER A 146 5.52 -8.10 7.14
CA SER A 146 6.27 -8.00 5.88
C SER A 146 6.32 -6.56 5.36
N TRP A 147 5.21 -5.82 5.43
CA TRP A 147 5.19 -4.40 5.06
C TRP A 147 6.02 -3.54 6.00
N LEU A 148 5.98 -3.83 7.31
CA LEU A 148 6.86 -3.19 8.28
C LEU A 148 8.33 -3.41 7.91
N ILE A 149 8.74 -4.66 7.69
CA ILE A 149 10.12 -5.02 7.34
C ILE A 149 10.54 -4.40 6.00
N ALA A 150 9.67 -4.37 4.98
CA ALA A 150 9.98 -3.72 3.71
C ALA A 150 10.30 -2.22 3.87
N GLY A 151 9.53 -1.52 4.71
CA GLY A 151 9.82 -0.13 5.09
C GLY A 151 11.15 0.03 5.86
N ILE A 152 11.42 -0.89 6.80
CA ILE A 152 12.66 -0.91 7.57
C ILE A 152 13.89 -1.11 6.68
N LEU A 153 13.86 -2.07 5.76
CA LEU A 153 14.96 -2.35 4.83
C LEU A 153 15.13 -1.22 3.80
N SER A 154 14.04 -0.53 3.43
CA SER A 154 14.13 0.68 2.61
C SER A 154 14.91 1.78 3.34
N CYS A 155 14.65 1.98 4.64
CA CYS A 155 15.43 2.90 5.47
C CYS A 155 16.89 2.45 5.61
N GLN A 156 17.14 1.16 5.85
CA GLN A 156 18.50 0.61 5.92
C GLN A 156 19.31 0.96 4.67
N THR A 157 18.69 0.83 3.49
CA THR A 157 19.34 1.11 2.21
C THR A 157 19.54 2.61 1.98
N PHE A 158 18.57 3.45 2.38
CA PHE A 158 18.63 4.89 2.12
C PHE A 158 19.56 5.66 3.07
N PHE A 159 19.66 5.24 4.34
CA PHE A 159 20.51 5.87 5.36
C PHE A 159 21.91 5.25 5.38
N ASP A 160 22.73 5.62 4.41
CA ASP A 160 24.02 5.05 4.05
C ASP A 160 25.24 5.90 4.44
N LYS A 161 25.07 7.05 5.10
CA LYS A 161 26.21 7.88 5.52
C LYS A 161 26.97 7.22 6.67
N ASP A 162 28.27 7.50 6.72
CA ASP A 162 29.15 7.11 7.83
C ASP A 162 29.01 8.11 8.98
N ASN A 163 27.97 7.93 9.78
CA ASN A 163 27.75 8.65 11.03
C ASN A 163 26.99 7.77 12.02
N GLU A 164 27.10 8.08 13.32
CA GLU A 164 26.53 7.27 14.39
C GLU A 164 25.04 6.98 14.21
N GLN A 165 24.26 7.99 13.84
CA GLN A 165 22.81 7.88 13.73
C GLN A 165 22.39 6.93 12.60
N GLU A 166 22.96 7.08 11.40
CA GLU A 166 22.65 6.23 10.25
C GLU A 166 23.26 4.82 10.41
N ASN A 167 24.41 4.69 11.07
CA ASN A 167 24.98 3.39 11.45
C ASN A 167 24.01 2.62 12.36
N GLN A 168 23.45 3.28 13.38
CA GLN A 168 22.44 2.66 14.27
C GLN A 168 21.16 2.27 13.53
N ILE A 169 20.69 3.08 12.58
CA ILE A 169 19.53 2.72 11.73
C ILE A 169 19.81 1.41 11.01
N ARG A 170 20.98 1.28 10.37
CA ARG A 170 21.33 0.08 9.61
C ARG A 170 21.48 -1.17 10.48
N GLU A 171 22.08 -1.02 11.65
CA GLU A 171 22.24 -2.11 12.63
C GLU A 171 20.89 -2.59 13.19
N ILE A 172 20.01 -1.67 13.59
CA ILE A 172 18.70 -2.03 14.14
C ILE A 172 17.80 -2.62 13.05
N ALA A 173 17.86 -2.09 11.83
CA ALA A 173 17.12 -2.62 10.70
C ALA A 173 17.53 -4.08 10.38
N ASP A 174 18.83 -4.37 10.30
CA ASP A 174 19.34 -5.73 10.11
C ASP A 174 18.88 -6.67 11.24
N PHE A 175 18.98 -6.21 12.49
CA PHE A 175 18.49 -6.96 13.64
C PHE A 175 17.00 -7.29 13.53
N LEU A 176 16.16 -6.30 13.22
CA LEU A 176 14.71 -6.50 13.15
C LEU A 176 14.32 -7.48 12.05
N TYR A 177 14.96 -7.40 10.87
CA TYR A 177 14.73 -8.35 9.79
C TYR A 177 15.17 -9.78 10.16
N ARG A 178 16.38 -9.94 10.70
CA ARG A 178 16.94 -11.23 11.11
C ARG A 178 16.18 -11.90 12.26
N ARG A 179 15.44 -11.13 13.05
CA ARG A 179 14.66 -11.64 14.18
C ARG A 179 13.37 -12.34 13.74
N VAL A 180 12.87 -12.09 12.53
CA VAL A 180 11.61 -12.68 12.06
C VAL A 180 11.81 -14.17 11.74
N GLU A 181 11.10 -15.04 12.44
CA GLU A 181 11.14 -16.49 12.24
C GLU A 181 10.20 -16.93 11.11
N TRP A 182 10.52 -16.60 9.84
CA TRP A 182 9.63 -16.89 8.70
C TRP A 182 9.32 -18.39 8.53
N ASP A 183 10.31 -19.25 8.81
CA ASP A 183 10.16 -20.71 8.83
C ASP A 183 9.13 -21.20 9.86
N TRP A 184 9.09 -20.58 11.04
CA TRP A 184 8.08 -20.87 12.07
C TRP A 184 6.66 -20.58 11.55
N ALA A 185 6.47 -19.47 10.84
CA ALA A 185 5.16 -19.06 10.32
C ALA A 185 4.64 -19.93 9.17
N MET A 186 5.49 -20.78 8.57
CA MET A 186 5.05 -21.80 7.61
C MET A 186 4.22 -22.89 8.27
N ASN A 187 4.39 -23.15 9.57
CA ASN A 187 3.66 -24.18 10.32
C ASN A 187 3.65 -25.56 9.63
N GLY A 188 4.77 -25.94 8.99
CA GLY A 188 4.89 -27.20 8.25
C GLY A 188 4.11 -27.26 6.94
N HIS A 189 3.60 -26.15 6.44
CA HIS A 189 2.95 -26.03 5.13
C HIS A 189 3.94 -25.57 4.05
N GLU A 190 3.54 -25.73 2.79
CA GLU A 190 4.27 -25.19 1.63
C GLU A 190 3.91 -23.74 1.30
N VAL A 191 2.90 -23.17 1.96
CA VAL A 191 2.48 -21.78 1.83
C VAL A 191 2.31 -21.14 3.22
N MET A 192 2.58 -19.85 3.31
CA MET A 192 2.64 -19.12 4.57
C MET A 192 1.25 -18.99 5.21
N THR A 193 1.17 -19.16 6.53
CA THR A 193 -0.05 -18.85 7.29
C THR A 193 -0.31 -17.35 7.32
N MET A 194 -1.58 -16.94 7.33
CA MET A 194 -1.92 -15.52 7.39
C MET A 194 -1.67 -14.90 8.78
N GLY A 195 -1.69 -15.71 9.83
CA GLY A 195 -1.39 -15.22 11.16
C GLY A 195 -1.53 -16.26 12.26
N TRP A 196 -1.32 -15.80 13.49
CA TRP A 196 -1.33 -16.62 14.70
C TRP A 196 -1.99 -15.86 15.85
N HIS A 197 -2.68 -16.59 16.72
CA HIS A 197 -3.25 -16.09 17.96
C HIS A 197 -2.65 -16.83 19.16
N PRO A 198 -2.27 -16.14 20.24
CA PRO A 198 -1.82 -16.80 21.47
C PRO A 198 -2.90 -17.69 22.09
N GLU A 199 -4.17 -17.39 21.86
CA GLU A 199 -5.29 -18.17 22.37
C GLU A 199 -5.47 -19.53 21.66
N SER A 200 -5.14 -19.61 20.36
CA SER A 200 -5.58 -20.72 19.51
C SER A 200 -4.55 -21.27 18.52
N GLY A 201 -3.38 -20.66 18.43
CA GLY A 201 -2.35 -21.05 17.47
C GLY A 201 -2.52 -20.39 16.10
N PHE A 202 -1.99 -21.02 15.06
CA PHE A 202 -2.07 -20.52 13.69
C PHE A 202 -3.51 -20.49 13.18
N ILE A 203 -3.88 -19.43 12.48
CA ILE A 203 -5.19 -19.33 11.83
C ILE A 203 -5.24 -20.26 10.61
N ASN A 204 -6.43 -20.72 10.25
CA ASN A 204 -6.61 -21.67 9.13
C ASN A 204 -6.25 -21.06 7.77
N ALA A 205 -6.38 -19.74 7.64
CA ALA A 205 -6.15 -19.02 6.39
C ALA A 205 -4.65 -18.93 6.05
N LYS A 206 -4.36 -19.04 4.75
CA LYS A 206 -3.00 -19.06 4.19
C LYS A 206 -2.96 -18.13 2.98
N TYR A 207 -1.75 -17.69 2.63
CA TYR A 207 -1.57 -16.88 1.43
C TYR A 207 -1.46 -17.75 0.20
N ASP A 208 -2.53 -17.80 -0.57
CA ASP A 208 -2.55 -18.33 -1.93
C ASP A 208 -2.14 -17.23 -2.93
N GLY A 209 -1.65 -17.64 -4.09
CA GLY A 209 -1.34 -16.75 -5.21
C GLY A 209 -2.50 -16.66 -6.21
N TYR A 210 -2.73 -15.54 -6.89
CA TYR A 210 -2.03 -14.27 -6.75
C TYR A 210 -2.73 -13.42 -5.69
N SER A 211 -1.95 -12.71 -4.88
CA SER A 211 -2.41 -11.85 -3.79
C SER A 211 -1.36 -10.76 -3.54
N GLU A 212 -1.57 -9.94 -2.52
CA GLU A 212 -0.61 -8.94 -2.05
C GLU A 212 0.70 -9.55 -1.50
N ALA A 213 0.75 -10.86 -1.30
CA ALA A 213 1.77 -11.57 -0.53
C ALA A 213 3.13 -11.77 -1.21
N MET A 214 3.37 -11.24 -2.42
CA MET A 214 4.68 -11.42 -3.09
C MET A 214 5.85 -10.98 -2.18
N MET A 215 5.73 -9.84 -1.50
CA MET A 215 6.77 -9.34 -0.61
C MET A 215 7.02 -10.25 0.59
N LEU A 216 5.97 -10.83 1.16
CA LEU A 216 6.06 -11.79 2.27
C LEU A 216 6.93 -12.99 1.89
N TYR A 217 6.68 -13.57 0.72
CA TYR A 217 7.48 -14.70 0.24
C TYR A 217 8.91 -14.31 -0.13
N ILE A 218 9.11 -13.15 -0.77
CA ILE A 218 10.46 -12.69 -1.13
C ILE A 218 11.31 -12.43 0.12
N LEU A 219 10.75 -11.80 1.15
CA LEU A 219 11.44 -11.58 2.42
C LEU A 219 11.73 -12.91 3.15
N GLY A 220 10.77 -13.84 3.16
CA GLY A 220 10.99 -15.15 3.78
C GLY A 220 12.06 -15.97 3.05
N LEU A 221 12.09 -15.97 1.72
CA LEU A 221 13.11 -16.66 0.91
C LEU A 221 14.49 -16.02 1.09
N ALA A 222 14.55 -14.68 1.20
CA ALA A 222 15.79 -13.95 1.37
C ALA A 222 16.29 -13.90 2.82
N SER A 223 15.59 -14.51 3.79
CA SER A 223 15.96 -14.42 5.20
C SER A 223 17.27 -15.15 5.48
N PRO A 224 18.29 -14.50 6.05
CA PRO A 224 19.59 -15.13 6.31
C PRO A 224 19.61 -15.96 7.61
N THR A 225 18.54 -15.94 8.41
CA THR A 225 18.45 -16.60 9.72
C THR A 225 17.31 -17.60 9.80
N HIS A 226 16.20 -17.31 9.13
CA HIS A 226 14.97 -18.11 9.15
C HIS A 226 14.39 -18.22 7.72
N PRO A 227 15.14 -18.78 6.75
CA PRO A 227 14.66 -18.90 5.38
C PRO A 227 13.51 -19.89 5.26
N ILE A 228 12.53 -19.57 4.42
CA ILE A 228 11.54 -20.55 3.95
C ILE A 228 12.10 -21.37 2.79
N SER A 229 11.48 -22.49 2.44
CA SER A 229 11.99 -23.38 1.39
C SER A 229 11.79 -22.80 0.00
N ASP A 230 12.75 -22.99 -0.91
CA ASP A 230 12.69 -22.53 -2.30
C ASP A 230 11.41 -22.95 -3.05
N ASN A 231 10.85 -24.12 -2.73
CA ASN A 231 9.60 -24.62 -3.35
C ASN A 231 8.35 -23.82 -2.97
N THR A 232 8.45 -22.93 -1.98
CA THR A 232 7.33 -22.15 -1.47
C THR A 232 6.81 -21.17 -2.51
N TRP A 233 7.68 -20.60 -3.34
CA TRP A 233 7.26 -19.70 -4.43
C TRP A 233 6.42 -20.45 -5.46
N ASP A 234 6.85 -21.66 -5.84
CA ASP A 234 6.11 -22.51 -6.78
C ASP A 234 4.75 -22.95 -6.20
N ALA A 235 4.72 -23.32 -4.92
CA ALA A 235 3.50 -23.64 -4.21
C ALA A 235 2.51 -22.46 -4.19
N TRP A 236 3.01 -21.25 -3.92
CA TRP A 236 2.21 -20.02 -3.97
C TRP A 236 1.67 -19.73 -5.38
N CYS A 237 2.52 -19.86 -6.41
CA CYS A 237 2.12 -19.66 -7.81
C CYS A 237 1.11 -20.72 -8.31
N SER A 238 1.02 -21.89 -7.67
CA SER A 238 0.16 -23.00 -8.13
C SER A 238 -1.33 -22.67 -8.14
N THR A 239 -1.77 -21.68 -7.35
CA THR A 239 -3.18 -21.26 -7.26
C THR A 239 -3.52 -20.10 -8.20
N TYR A 240 -2.59 -19.65 -9.04
CA TYR A 240 -2.80 -18.54 -9.97
C TYR A 240 -4.00 -18.73 -10.89
N ILE A 241 -4.88 -17.73 -10.89
CA ILE A 241 -6.04 -17.69 -11.78
C ILE A 241 -5.72 -16.82 -13.01
N TRP A 242 -5.33 -17.45 -14.12
CA TRP A 242 -5.11 -16.77 -15.39
C TRP A 242 -6.40 -16.62 -16.20
N LYS A 243 -7.02 -15.44 -16.13
CA LYS A 243 -8.36 -15.21 -16.70
C LYS A 243 -8.43 -13.90 -17.48
N ASN A 244 -9.33 -13.87 -18.47
CA ASN A 244 -9.71 -12.64 -19.15
C ASN A 244 -10.75 -11.89 -18.34
N PHE A 245 -10.52 -10.62 -18.07
CA PHE A 245 -11.45 -9.72 -17.39
C PHE A 245 -11.40 -8.35 -18.07
N TYR A 246 -12.55 -7.86 -18.54
CA TYR A 246 -12.71 -6.52 -19.14
C TYR A 246 -11.66 -6.14 -20.20
N GLY A 247 -11.35 -7.08 -21.10
CA GLY A 247 -10.47 -6.88 -22.25
C GLY A 247 -9.00 -7.27 -22.03
N TYR A 248 -8.63 -7.72 -20.84
CA TYR A 248 -7.25 -8.10 -20.53
C TYR A 248 -7.18 -9.50 -19.92
N LYS A 249 -6.16 -10.27 -20.32
CA LYS A 249 -5.82 -11.57 -19.73
C LYS A 249 -4.60 -11.41 -18.83
N TYR A 250 -4.76 -11.68 -17.53
CA TYR A 250 -3.77 -11.48 -16.48
C TYR A 250 -4.01 -12.48 -15.31
N ILE A 251 -3.09 -12.55 -14.36
CA ILE A 251 -3.26 -13.30 -13.11
C ILE A 251 -4.16 -12.48 -12.19
N ASN A 252 -5.34 -13.01 -11.86
CA ASN A 252 -6.41 -12.25 -11.22
C ASN A 252 -6.23 -12.16 -9.69
N PHE A 253 -6.49 -10.97 -9.15
CA PHE A 253 -6.80 -10.68 -7.75
C PHE A 253 -7.77 -9.50 -7.75
N GLU A 254 -8.91 -9.59 -7.05
CA GLU A 254 -10.01 -8.66 -7.29
C GLU A 254 -9.70 -7.22 -6.84
N PRO A 255 -9.18 -6.98 -5.62
CA PRO A 255 -8.82 -5.62 -5.18
C PRO A 255 -7.53 -5.11 -5.82
N LEU A 256 -7.52 -3.87 -6.30
CA LEU A 256 -6.36 -3.35 -7.05
C LEU A 256 -5.05 -3.28 -6.24
N PHE A 257 -5.11 -3.17 -4.91
CA PHE A 257 -3.91 -3.02 -4.07
C PHE A 257 -2.92 -4.18 -4.15
N GLY A 258 -3.38 -5.42 -4.41
CA GLY A 258 -2.50 -6.59 -4.56
C GLY A 258 -1.61 -6.51 -5.80
N HIS A 259 -1.94 -5.64 -6.75
CA HIS A 259 -1.13 -5.31 -7.91
C HIS A 259 -0.23 -4.08 -7.70
N GLN A 260 -0.21 -3.50 -6.50
CA GLN A 260 0.47 -2.24 -6.19
C GLN A 260 1.50 -2.38 -5.07
N TYR A 261 1.17 -3.02 -3.94
CA TYR A 261 1.98 -2.93 -2.72
C TYR A 261 3.40 -3.47 -2.89
N SER A 262 3.55 -4.67 -3.46
CA SER A 262 4.89 -5.24 -3.69
C SER A 262 5.69 -4.45 -4.72
N HIS A 263 5.02 -3.86 -5.72
CA HIS A 263 5.62 -3.03 -6.78
C HIS A 263 6.13 -1.67 -6.27
N MET A 264 5.76 -1.26 -5.05
CA MET A 264 6.35 -0.08 -4.41
C MET A 264 7.80 -0.31 -3.99
N TYR A 265 8.18 -1.57 -3.74
CA TYR A 265 9.49 -1.94 -3.19
C TYR A 265 10.38 -2.64 -4.21
N ILE A 266 9.78 -3.41 -5.13
CA ILE A 266 10.51 -4.13 -6.16
C ILE A 266 10.05 -3.65 -7.53
N ASP A 267 11.03 -3.26 -8.35
CA ASP A 267 10.81 -2.98 -9.76
C ASP A 267 10.68 -4.29 -10.53
N PHE A 268 9.44 -4.72 -10.74
CA PHE A 268 9.11 -5.98 -11.41
C PHE A 268 9.21 -5.95 -12.94
N ARG A 269 9.72 -4.85 -13.55
CA ARG A 269 9.95 -4.80 -15.01
C ARG A 269 11.05 -5.78 -15.40
N GLY A 270 10.74 -6.68 -16.33
CA GLY A 270 11.63 -7.74 -16.78
C GLY A 270 11.83 -8.89 -15.79
N ILE A 271 11.21 -8.86 -14.61
CA ILE A 271 11.26 -9.96 -13.64
C ILE A 271 10.19 -10.99 -14.00
N GLN A 272 10.62 -12.23 -14.19
CA GLN A 272 9.76 -13.34 -14.61
C GLN A 272 10.11 -14.60 -13.83
N ASP A 273 9.10 -15.27 -13.28
CA ASP A 273 9.16 -16.70 -12.99
C ASP A 273 8.67 -17.51 -14.20
N ASP A 274 8.61 -18.83 -14.05
CA ASP A 274 8.22 -19.74 -15.13
C ASP A 274 6.78 -19.51 -15.60
N PHE A 275 5.85 -19.20 -14.68
CA PHE A 275 4.45 -18.98 -15.02
C PHE A 275 4.29 -17.77 -15.94
N VAL A 276 4.78 -16.59 -15.53
CA VAL A 276 4.59 -15.37 -16.33
C VAL A 276 5.44 -15.38 -17.60
N ARG A 277 6.60 -16.05 -17.57
CA ARG A 277 7.44 -16.28 -18.76
C ARG A 277 6.70 -17.09 -19.81
N GLU A 278 6.01 -18.17 -19.42
CA GLU A 278 5.19 -18.97 -20.33
C GLU A 278 4.07 -18.14 -20.97
N LYS A 279 3.52 -17.16 -20.25
CA LYS A 279 2.49 -16.24 -20.79
C LYS A 279 3.06 -15.07 -21.58
N GLY A 280 4.39 -14.96 -21.69
CA GLY A 280 5.07 -13.90 -22.44
C GLY A 280 4.93 -12.51 -21.81
N ILE A 281 4.79 -12.42 -20.48
CA ILE A 281 4.69 -11.16 -19.75
C ILE A 281 5.64 -11.14 -18.54
N ASP A 282 5.79 -9.98 -17.90
CA ASP A 282 6.38 -9.84 -16.57
C ASP A 282 5.32 -9.40 -15.55
N TYR A 283 5.73 -9.34 -14.28
CA TYR A 283 4.85 -8.93 -13.18
C TYR A 283 4.44 -7.44 -13.26
N PHE A 284 5.21 -6.59 -13.95
CA PHE A 284 4.81 -5.21 -14.23
C PHE A 284 3.64 -5.15 -15.23
N GLU A 285 3.75 -5.86 -16.35
CA GLU A 285 2.71 -5.96 -17.36
C GLU A 285 1.46 -6.64 -16.80
N ASN A 286 1.60 -7.62 -15.91
CA ASN A 286 0.46 -8.21 -15.17
C ASN A 286 -0.32 -7.14 -14.40
N SER A 287 0.35 -6.33 -13.58
CA SER A 287 -0.28 -5.25 -12.81
C SER A 287 -0.82 -4.11 -13.69
N ARG A 288 -0.17 -3.82 -14.82
CA ARG A 288 -0.69 -2.85 -15.81
C ARG A 288 -2.02 -3.33 -16.39
N ARG A 289 -2.11 -4.62 -16.76
CA ARG A 289 -3.35 -5.23 -17.25
C ARG A 289 -4.45 -5.24 -16.19
N ALA A 290 -4.13 -5.58 -14.94
CA ALA A 290 -5.07 -5.53 -13.83
C ALA A 290 -5.64 -4.11 -13.63
N THR A 291 -4.77 -3.10 -13.65
CA THR A 291 -5.18 -1.68 -13.55
C THR A 291 -6.13 -1.27 -14.68
N LEU A 292 -5.81 -1.64 -15.92
CA LEU A 292 -6.67 -1.30 -17.06
C LEU A 292 -7.99 -2.07 -17.07
N ALA A 293 -7.98 -3.32 -16.61
CA ALA A 293 -9.20 -4.11 -16.44
C ALA A 293 -10.12 -3.54 -15.35
N ASN A 294 -9.54 -3.15 -14.21
CA ASN A 294 -10.24 -2.45 -13.13
C ASN A 294 -10.88 -1.14 -13.63
N ARG A 295 -10.12 -0.32 -14.37
CA ARG A 295 -10.63 0.89 -15.03
C ARG A 295 -11.79 0.58 -16.00
N ASN A 296 -11.63 -0.43 -16.86
CA ASN A 296 -12.67 -0.80 -17.82
C ASN A 296 -13.95 -1.30 -17.15
N TYR A 297 -13.86 -2.05 -16.05
CA TYR A 297 -15.01 -2.44 -15.25
C TYR A 297 -15.77 -1.21 -14.72
N CYS A 298 -15.04 -0.23 -14.16
CA CYS A 298 -15.65 1.00 -13.67
C CYS A 298 -16.31 1.81 -14.78
N ILE A 299 -15.74 1.83 -15.99
CA ILE A 299 -16.32 2.54 -17.15
C ILE A 299 -17.61 1.87 -17.62
N GLU A 300 -17.61 0.53 -17.72
CA GLU A 300 -18.81 -0.21 -18.13
C GLU A 300 -19.92 -0.09 -17.08
N ASN A 301 -19.54 0.02 -15.80
CA ASN A 301 -20.44 0.26 -14.67
C ASN A 301 -21.68 -0.65 -14.70
N PRO A 302 -21.51 -1.99 -14.69
CA PRO A 302 -22.63 -2.92 -14.89
C PRO A 302 -23.70 -2.85 -13.79
N GLN A 303 -23.32 -2.31 -12.61
CA GLN A 303 -24.23 -2.10 -11.48
C GLN A 303 -24.94 -0.73 -11.51
N ASN A 304 -24.64 0.11 -12.52
CA ASN A 304 -25.18 1.46 -12.69
C ASN A 304 -24.99 2.35 -11.44
N PHE A 305 -23.83 2.29 -10.80
CA PHE A 305 -23.49 3.20 -9.71
C PHE A 305 -23.36 4.65 -10.21
N VAL A 306 -23.69 5.62 -9.36
CA VAL A 306 -23.56 7.03 -9.70
C VAL A 306 -22.07 7.38 -9.91
N ALA A 307 -21.80 8.23 -10.90
CA ALA A 307 -20.51 8.86 -11.21
C ALA A 307 -19.38 7.98 -11.80
N TYR A 308 -19.48 6.65 -11.71
CA TYR A 308 -18.49 5.75 -12.32
C TYR A 308 -18.34 6.04 -13.81
N SER A 309 -17.10 6.29 -14.25
CA SER A 309 -16.79 6.79 -15.60
C SER A 309 -15.31 6.57 -15.94
N ASP A 310 -14.89 7.06 -17.11
CA ASP A 310 -13.50 7.03 -17.58
C ASP A 310 -12.54 7.92 -16.77
N SER A 311 -13.12 8.80 -15.95
CA SER A 311 -12.45 9.79 -15.10
C SER A 311 -12.63 9.51 -13.61
N ILE A 312 -13.61 8.68 -13.22
CA ILE A 312 -13.89 8.29 -11.83
C ILE A 312 -13.96 6.76 -11.76
N TRP A 313 -12.85 6.15 -11.36
CA TRP A 313 -12.65 4.70 -11.31
C TRP A 313 -11.61 4.34 -10.25
N GLY A 314 -11.51 3.04 -9.94
CA GLY A 314 -10.55 2.50 -8.99
C GLY A 314 -11.24 1.73 -7.87
N LEU A 315 -11.27 0.41 -7.99
CA LEU A 315 -11.82 -0.48 -6.97
C LEU A 315 -10.70 -1.18 -6.21
N THR A 316 -10.70 -1.03 -4.89
CA THR A 316 -9.79 -1.71 -3.97
C THR A 316 -10.44 -1.81 -2.59
N ALA A 317 -9.85 -2.58 -1.68
CA ALA A 317 -10.28 -2.60 -0.29
C ALA A 317 -10.10 -1.19 0.34
N CYS A 318 -11.18 -0.66 0.91
CA CYS A 318 -11.22 0.63 1.60
C CYS A 318 -12.44 0.70 2.53
N ASP A 319 -12.54 1.76 3.33
CA ASP A 319 -13.75 2.06 4.10
C ASP A 319 -14.96 2.17 3.15
N GLY A 320 -15.93 1.27 3.34
CA GLY A 320 -17.23 1.31 2.67
C GLY A 320 -18.26 2.14 3.43
N PRO A 321 -19.44 2.40 2.84
CA PRO A 321 -20.52 3.13 3.52
C PRO A 321 -21.07 2.40 4.75
N ALA A 322 -21.04 1.06 4.76
CA ALA A 322 -21.40 0.18 5.88
C ALA A 322 -21.06 -1.28 5.51
N ASP A 323 -21.00 -2.18 6.51
CA ASP A 323 -20.94 -3.65 6.31
C ASP A 323 -22.36 -4.22 6.25
N THR A 324 -23.05 -4.01 5.12
CA THR A 324 -24.44 -4.44 4.93
C THR A 324 -24.87 -4.48 3.47
N ALA A 325 -25.93 -5.25 3.20
CA ALA A 325 -26.61 -5.22 1.92
C ALA A 325 -27.60 -4.06 1.85
N MET A 326 -27.52 -3.26 0.79
CA MET A 326 -28.47 -2.18 0.50
C MET A 326 -29.10 -2.36 -0.88
N ILE A 327 -30.26 -1.76 -1.10
CA ILE A 327 -30.85 -1.65 -2.43
C ILE A 327 -30.40 -0.34 -3.07
N ILE A 328 -29.61 -0.43 -4.13
CA ILE A 328 -29.13 0.71 -4.92
C ILE A 328 -29.67 0.55 -6.35
N ASN A 329 -30.43 1.54 -6.82
CA ASN A 329 -31.04 1.54 -8.16
C ASN A 329 -31.84 0.26 -8.48
N GLY A 330 -32.53 -0.29 -7.46
CA GLY A 330 -33.32 -1.52 -7.59
C GLY A 330 -32.51 -2.82 -7.47
N ASN A 331 -31.19 -2.75 -7.40
CA ASN A 331 -30.30 -3.91 -7.25
C ASN A 331 -29.84 -4.06 -5.80
N LYS A 332 -29.77 -5.31 -5.33
CA LYS A 332 -29.13 -5.62 -4.04
C LYS A 332 -27.62 -5.54 -4.21
N VAL A 333 -27.00 -4.61 -3.51
CA VAL A 333 -25.55 -4.40 -3.46
C VAL A 333 -25.08 -4.74 -2.05
N GLN A 334 -24.04 -5.58 -1.95
CA GLN A 334 -23.32 -5.79 -0.70
C GLN A 334 -22.19 -4.76 -0.63
N PHE A 335 -22.12 -4.03 0.48
CA PHE A 335 -21.00 -3.16 0.83
C PHE A 335 -20.14 -3.80 1.91
#